data_AF-A0A7C3KVF6-F1
#
_entry.id   AF-A0A7C3KVF6-F1
#
_cell.length_a   1.000
_cell.length_b   1.000
_cell.length_c   1.000
_cell.angle_alpha   90.00
_cell.angle_beta   90.00
_cell.angle_gamma   90.00
#
_symmetry.space_group_name_H-M   'P 1'
#
loop_
_entity.id
_entity.type
_entity.pdbx_description
1 polymer ?
#
loop_
_entity_poly.entity_id
_entity_poly.type
_entity_poly.pdbx_seq_one_letter_code
_entity_poly.pdbx_strand_id
1 'polypeptide(L)'
;MPKAKAKTPSKRWKPGDRVKVRQRKATDAEREGFTYFEHLAGLTGTIRNVFNQDEIAVSVDFASMPEGMLKAHTEAVKRMRAKFLAGLSEEQRRGLSPEEKRFSANYVILVKASDLEPGPAKAKAVDLSLEDEEVEAYEGENVAQGILYDDPEVPEGARLSPEDLDKAEEEELKKRTSRKKKRS
;
A
#
# COMPACT_ATOMS: atom_id res chain seq x y z
N MET A 1 -25.20 21.40 26.25
CA MET A 1 -24.27 20.80 25.28
C MET A 1 -24.89 20.86 23.89
N PRO A 2 -24.60 21.86 23.04
CA PRO A 2 -25.14 21.88 21.69
C PRO A 2 -24.40 20.84 20.84
N LYS A 3 -25.13 19.81 20.39
CA LYS A 3 -24.66 18.87 19.38
C LYS A 3 -24.48 19.63 18.06
N ALA A 4 -23.24 19.82 17.62
CA ALA A 4 -22.95 20.32 16.29
C ALA A 4 -23.49 19.29 15.28
N LYS A 5 -24.63 19.60 14.65
CA LYS A 5 -25.15 18.83 13.53
C LYS A 5 -24.21 19.05 12.35
N ALA A 6 -23.35 18.06 12.07
CA ALA A 6 -22.62 18.01 10.81
C ALA A 6 -23.65 17.92 9.67
N LYS A 7 -23.76 19.01 8.91
CA LYS A 7 -24.64 19.10 7.76
C LYS A 7 -23.94 18.43 6.58
N THR A 8 -24.08 17.11 6.44
CA THR A 8 -23.66 16.43 5.21
C THR A 8 -24.85 16.43 4.25
N PRO A 9 -24.81 17.16 3.12
CA PRO A 9 -25.72 16.85 2.03
C PRO A 9 -25.32 15.46 1.53
N SER A 10 -26.15 14.46 1.81
CA SER A 10 -25.97 13.07 1.40
C SER A 10 -26.14 12.98 -0.12
N LYS A 11 -25.15 13.44 -0.88
CA LYS A 11 -25.04 13.09 -2.29
C LYS A 11 -24.74 11.59 -2.33
N ARG A 12 -25.66 10.80 -2.87
CA ARG A 12 -25.41 9.39 -3.15
C ARG A 12 -24.42 9.32 -4.29
N TRP A 13 -23.21 8.89 -3.97
CA TRP A 13 -22.16 8.60 -4.93
C TRP A 13 -22.43 7.26 -5.63
N LYS A 14 -22.14 7.18 -6.92
CA LYS A 14 -22.21 5.94 -7.70
C LYS A 14 -20.88 5.63 -8.40
N PRO A 15 -20.60 4.35 -8.69
CA PRO A 15 -19.47 3.99 -9.55
C PRO A 15 -19.52 4.75 -10.88
N GLY A 16 -18.36 5.22 -11.34
CA GLY A 16 -18.21 6.05 -12.53
C GLY A 16 -18.35 7.56 -12.31
N ASP A 17 -18.82 8.01 -11.14
CA ASP A 17 -18.87 9.45 -10.86
C ASP A 17 -17.46 10.05 -10.80
N ARG A 18 -17.35 11.27 -11.35
CA ARG A 18 -16.13 12.07 -11.24
C ARG A 18 -16.09 12.80 -9.91
N VAL A 19 -14.97 12.67 -9.24
CA VAL A 19 -14.76 13.20 -7.90
C VAL A 19 -13.42 13.87 -7.78
N LYS A 20 -13.34 14.76 -6.81
CA LYS A 20 -12.10 15.37 -6.34
C LYS A 20 -12.07 15.24 -4.82
N VAL A 21 -10.88 14.97 -4.28
CA VAL A 21 -10.68 14.92 -2.84
C VAL A 21 -10.62 16.34 -2.30
N ARG A 22 -11.45 16.64 -1.31
CA ARG A 22 -11.55 17.95 -0.68
C ARG A 22 -10.24 18.32 0.01
N GLN A 23 -9.85 19.58 -0.12
CA GLN A 23 -8.71 20.12 0.60
C GLN A 23 -9.11 20.54 2.01
N ARG A 24 -8.54 19.87 3.02
CA ARG A 24 -8.68 20.23 4.43
C ARG A 24 -7.46 19.78 5.22
N LYS A 25 -7.31 20.29 6.44
CA LYS A 25 -6.30 19.79 7.38
C LYS A 25 -6.74 18.46 7.97
N ALA A 26 -5.79 17.55 8.15
CA ALA A 26 -6.04 16.30 8.84
C ALA A 26 -6.22 16.56 10.35
N THR A 27 -7.28 16.02 10.93
CA THR A 27 -7.45 16.05 12.40
C THR A 27 -6.50 15.03 13.06
N ASP A 28 -6.16 15.21 14.33
CA ASP A 28 -5.21 14.33 15.02
C ASP A 28 -5.70 12.86 15.03
N ALA A 29 -6.99 12.65 15.26
CA ALA A 29 -7.62 11.33 15.21
C ALA A 29 -7.53 10.66 13.83
N GLU A 30 -7.51 11.44 12.74
CA GLU A 30 -7.41 10.90 11.38
C GLU A 30 -5.97 10.57 10.99
N ARG A 31 -4.98 11.29 11.56
CA ARG A 31 -3.57 10.96 11.40
C ARG A 31 -3.23 9.66 12.11
N GLU A 32 -3.76 9.46 13.31
CA GLU A 32 -3.59 8.21 14.07
C GLU A 32 -4.37 7.05 13.42
N GLY A 33 -5.59 7.31 12.94
CA GLY A 33 -6.43 6.32 12.26
C GLY A 33 -6.10 6.08 10.79
N PHE A 34 -5.07 6.73 10.23
CA PHE A 34 -4.68 6.65 8.81
C PHE A 34 -5.84 6.82 7.82
N THR A 35 -6.81 7.67 8.15
CA THR A 35 -8.06 7.81 7.37
C THR A 35 -8.05 8.98 6.40
N TYR A 36 -7.25 10.01 6.65
CA TYR A 36 -7.08 11.14 5.75
C TYR A 36 -5.66 11.68 5.86
N PHE A 37 -5.03 11.92 4.71
CA PHE A 37 -3.72 12.57 4.62
C PHE A 37 -3.80 13.79 3.74
N GLU A 38 -3.08 14.84 4.12
CA GLU A 38 -3.11 16.13 3.42
C GLU A 38 -2.55 16.04 2.00
N HIS A 39 -1.64 15.10 1.72
CA HIS A 39 -1.12 14.88 0.36
C HIS A 39 -2.15 14.26 -0.60
N LEU A 40 -3.27 13.75 -0.09
CA LEU A 40 -4.39 13.27 -0.91
C LEU A 40 -5.31 14.41 -1.34
N ALA A 41 -5.16 15.58 -0.73
CA ALA A 41 -5.98 16.74 -0.99
C ALA A 41 -5.84 17.22 -2.44
N GLY A 42 -6.96 17.44 -3.12
CA GLY A 42 -6.98 17.94 -4.50
C GLY A 42 -6.80 16.88 -5.59
N LEU A 43 -6.52 15.62 -5.23
CA LEU A 43 -6.49 14.53 -6.20
C LEU A 43 -7.85 14.38 -6.91
N THR A 44 -7.82 14.13 -8.21
CA THR A 44 -9.04 13.88 -9.01
C THR A 44 -9.11 12.43 -9.44
N GLY A 45 -10.33 11.95 -9.67
CA GLY A 45 -10.49 10.57 -10.09
C GLY A 45 -11.92 10.18 -10.45
N THR A 46 -12.10 8.89 -10.69
CA THR A 46 -13.40 8.24 -10.84
C THR A 46 -13.67 7.29 -9.69
N ILE A 47 -14.91 7.28 -9.21
CA ILE A 47 -15.34 6.28 -8.24
C ILE A 47 -15.30 4.91 -8.90
N ARG A 48 -14.49 4.01 -8.35
CA ARG A 48 -14.41 2.61 -8.78
C ARG A 48 -15.46 1.77 -8.08
N ASN A 49 -15.58 1.92 -6.76
CA ASN A 49 -16.55 1.19 -5.97
C ASN A 49 -17.01 2.00 -4.75
N VAL A 50 -18.22 1.71 -4.28
CA VAL A 50 -18.78 2.27 -3.05
C VAL A 50 -19.04 1.09 -2.12
N PHE A 51 -18.31 1.01 -1.02
CA PHE A 51 -18.45 -0.12 -0.08
C PHE A 51 -19.60 0.13 0.89
N ASN A 52 -19.57 1.30 1.52
CA ASN A 52 -20.53 1.73 2.54
C ASN A 52 -21.04 3.14 2.22
N GLN A 53 -21.93 3.68 3.06
CA GLN A 53 -22.37 5.08 2.91
C GLN A 53 -21.21 6.07 3.06
N ASP A 54 -20.18 5.68 3.82
CA ASP A 54 -19.02 6.52 4.10
C ASP A 54 -17.77 6.14 3.30
N GLU A 55 -17.55 4.86 2.94
CA GLU A 55 -16.27 4.42 2.35
C GLU A 55 -16.36 4.24 0.83
N ILE A 56 -15.52 5.00 0.11
CA ILE A 56 -15.54 5.07 -1.35
C ILE A 56 -14.14 4.84 -1.90
N ALA A 57 -14.02 3.88 -2.82
CA ALA A 57 -12.80 3.63 -3.57
C ALA A 57 -12.74 4.53 -4.81
N VAL A 58 -11.74 5.39 -4.87
CA VAL A 58 -11.50 6.32 -5.98
C VAL A 58 -10.25 5.90 -6.73
N SER A 59 -10.40 5.66 -8.04
CA SER A 59 -9.28 5.52 -8.96
C SER A 59 -8.77 6.90 -9.31
N VAL A 60 -7.54 7.21 -8.91
CA VAL A 60 -6.93 8.55 -9.06
C VAL A 60 -6.37 8.71 -10.46
N ASP A 61 -6.53 9.91 -11.03
CA ASP A 61 -5.89 10.27 -12.29
C ASP A 61 -4.43 10.66 -12.05
N PHE A 62 -3.49 10.06 -12.77
CA PHE A 62 -2.05 10.35 -12.63
C PHE A 62 -1.70 11.82 -12.85
N ALA A 63 -2.43 12.51 -13.73
CA ALA A 63 -2.24 13.94 -13.99
C ALA A 63 -2.55 14.85 -12.79
N SER A 64 -3.29 14.34 -11.79
CA SER A 64 -3.60 15.08 -10.56
C SER A 64 -2.61 14.80 -9.43
N MET A 65 -1.72 13.82 -9.59
CA MET A 65 -0.79 13.42 -8.55
C MET A 65 0.38 14.41 -8.43
N PRO A 66 0.81 14.73 -7.20
CA PRO A 66 2.09 15.39 -6.98
C PRO A 66 3.25 14.53 -7.50
N GLU A 67 4.32 15.19 -7.95
CA GLU A 67 5.49 14.52 -8.56
C GLU A 67 6.08 13.41 -7.66
N GLY A 68 6.19 13.65 -6.36
CA GLY A 68 6.70 12.65 -5.41
C GLY A 68 5.83 11.39 -5.34
N MET A 69 4.51 11.56 -5.38
CA MET A 69 3.56 10.43 -5.38
C MET A 69 3.62 9.66 -6.71
N LEU A 70 3.73 10.39 -7.83
CA LEU A 70 3.87 9.79 -9.15
C LEU A 70 5.15 8.96 -9.25
N LYS A 71 6.30 9.49 -8.80
CA LYS A 71 7.58 8.76 -8.76
C LYS A 71 7.48 7.50 -7.92
N ALA A 72 6.95 7.60 -6.70
CA ALA A 72 6.77 6.46 -5.82
C ALA A 72 5.85 5.37 -6.43
N HIS A 73 4.77 5.77 -7.10
CA HIS A 73 3.87 4.84 -7.79
C HIS A 73 4.58 4.16 -8.97
N THR A 74 5.26 4.93 -9.82
CA THR A 74 6.00 4.39 -10.97
C THR A 74 7.07 3.38 -10.53
N GLU A 75 7.82 3.69 -9.47
CA GLU A 75 8.82 2.78 -8.92
C GLU A 75 8.17 1.52 -8.33
N ALA A 76 7.06 1.65 -7.61
CA ALA A 76 6.31 0.50 -7.09
C ALA A 76 5.82 -0.42 -8.22
N VAL A 77 5.33 0.16 -9.33
CA VAL A 77 4.93 -0.60 -10.52
C VAL A 77 6.13 -1.29 -11.17
N LYS A 78 7.28 -0.62 -11.28
CA LYS A 78 8.53 -1.22 -11.80
C LYS A 78 8.94 -2.44 -10.96
N ARG A 79 8.93 -2.31 -9.63
CA ARG A 79 9.22 -3.42 -8.69
C ARG A 79 8.19 -4.55 -8.80
N MET A 80 6.92 -4.22 -8.98
CA MET A 80 5.85 -5.21 -9.15
C MET A 80 6.02 -6.01 -10.45
N ARG A 81 6.36 -5.35 -11.56
CA ARG A 81 6.69 -6.01 -12.83
C ARG A 81 7.89 -6.92 -12.70
N ALA A 82 8.96 -6.44 -12.05
CA ALA A 82 10.17 -7.25 -11.83
C ALA A 82 9.85 -8.53 -11.04
N LYS A 83 9.10 -8.42 -9.94
CA LYS A 83 8.66 -9.58 -9.14
C LYS A 83 7.74 -10.52 -9.91
N PHE A 84 6.80 -9.97 -10.67
CA PHE A 84 5.89 -10.74 -11.52
C PHE A 84 6.68 -11.57 -12.54
N LEU A 85 7.58 -10.95 -13.29
CA LEU A 85 8.40 -11.65 -14.28
C LEU A 85 9.32 -12.67 -13.61
N ALA A 86 9.99 -12.31 -12.51
CA ALA A 86 10.87 -13.21 -11.76
C ALA A 86 10.15 -14.51 -11.33
N GLY A 87 8.87 -14.42 -10.96
CA GLY A 87 8.07 -15.57 -10.55
C GLY A 87 7.58 -16.49 -11.68
N LEU A 88 7.75 -16.11 -12.95
CA LEU A 88 7.36 -16.92 -14.10
C LEU A 88 8.50 -17.79 -14.63
N SER A 89 8.18 -18.97 -15.13
CA SER A 89 9.12 -19.82 -15.88
C SER A 89 9.45 -19.21 -17.25
N GLU A 90 10.56 -19.62 -17.88
CA GLU A 90 10.92 -19.10 -19.21
C GLU A 90 9.83 -19.34 -20.27
N GLU A 91 9.17 -20.50 -20.23
CA GLU A 91 8.10 -20.86 -21.14
C GLU A 91 6.89 -19.92 -20.97
N GLN A 92 6.51 -19.63 -19.72
CA GLN A 92 5.44 -18.69 -19.41
C GLN A 92 5.79 -17.26 -19.83
N ARG A 93 7.05 -16.83 -19.63
CA ARG A 93 7.51 -15.50 -20.07
C ARG A 93 7.48 -15.34 -21.59
N ARG A 94 7.72 -16.40 -22.35
CA ARG A 94 7.64 -16.37 -23.83
C ARG A 94 6.21 -16.27 -24.32
N GLY A 95 5.24 -16.81 -23.58
CA GLY A 95 3.82 -16.73 -23.90
C GLY A 95 3.18 -15.36 -23.69
N LEU A 96 3.81 -14.48 -22.90
CA LEU A 96 3.29 -13.14 -22.64
C LEU A 96 3.66 -12.15 -23.75
N SER A 97 2.66 -11.38 -24.19
CA SER A 97 2.86 -10.24 -25.08
C SER A 97 3.69 -9.13 -24.42
N PRO A 98 4.33 -8.24 -25.21
CA PRO A 98 5.04 -7.08 -24.66
C PRO A 98 4.14 -6.18 -23.79
N GLU A 99 2.86 -6.04 -24.14
CA GLU A 99 1.89 -5.26 -23.39
C GLU A 99 1.61 -5.88 -22.02
N GLU A 100 1.42 -7.20 -21.96
CA GLU A 100 1.19 -7.93 -20.69
C GLU A 100 2.41 -7.89 -19.77
N LYS A 101 3.63 -7.87 -20.33
CA LYS A 101 4.86 -7.68 -19.55
C LYS A 101 4.97 -6.26 -18.98
N ARG A 102 4.37 -5.27 -19.67
CA ARG A 102 4.42 -3.84 -19.33
C ARG A 102 3.13 -3.36 -18.65
N PHE A 103 2.39 -4.23 -17.96
CA PHE A 103 1.14 -3.85 -17.29
C PHE A 103 1.31 -2.65 -16.35
N SER A 104 0.32 -1.77 -16.25
CA SER A 104 0.29 -0.66 -15.29
C SER A 104 -0.67 -0.96 -14.15
N ALA A 105 -0.37 -0.46 -12.95
CA ALA A 105 -1.28 -0.57 -11.81
C ALA A 105 -2.10 0.73 -11.66
N ASN A 106 -3.40 0.58 -11.43
CA ASN A 106 -4.25 1.71 -11.03
C ASN A 106 -3.90 2.13 -9.60
N TYR A 107 -3.81 3.43 -9.36
CA TYR A 107 -3.70 3.97 -8.01
C TYR A 107 -5.11 4.21 -7.45
N VAL A 108 -5.52 3.38 -6.51
CA VAL A 108 -6.85 3.45 -5.90
C VAL A 108 -6.70 3.80 -4.43
N ILE A 109 -7.41 4.85 -4.00
CA ILE A 109 -7.45 5.29 -2.61
C ILE A 109 -8.84 5.05 -2.03
N LEU A 110 -8.87 4.72 -0.74
CA LEU A 110 -10.11 4.64 0.02
C LEU A 110 -10.29 5.96 0.78
N VAL A 111 -11.41 6.63 0.56
CA VAL A 111 -11.70 7.95 1.15
C VAL A 111 -13.13 8.01 1.66
N LYS A 112 -13.37 8.92 2.61
CA LYS A 112 -14.71 9.14 3.15
C LYS A 112 -15.58 9.91 2.16
N ALA A 113 -16.87 9.60 2.09
CA ALA A 113 -17.85 10.29 1.25
C ALA A 113 -17.96 11.78 1.57
N SER A 114 -17.72 12.16 2.83
CA SER A 114 -17.68 13.56 3.29
C SER A 114 -16.49 14.35 2.75
N ASP A 115 -15.44 13.67 2.31
CA ASP A 115 -14.20 14.26 1.79
C ASP A 115 -14.18 14.31 0.27
N LEU A 116 -15.30 13.97 -0.38
CA LEU A 116 -15.44 14.04 -1.83
C LEU A 116 -16.25 15.27 -2.24
N GLU A 117 -15.76 15.95 -3.27
CA GLU A 117 -16.49 16.96 -4.01
C GLU A 117 -16.67 16.52 -5.47
N PRO A 118 -17.72 16.99 -6.17
CA PRO A 118 -17.88 16.72 -7.59
C PRO A 118 -16.63 17.16 -8.36
N GLY A 119 -16.02 16.21 -9.07
CA GLY A 119 -14.77 16.46 -9.79
C GLY A 119 -14.99 17.22 -11.10
N PRO A 120 -13.92 17.84 -11.63
CA PRO A 120 -13.97 18.43 -12.97
C PRO A 120 -14.29 17.35 -14.02
N ALA A 121 -14.87 17.78 -15.15
CA ALA A 121 -15.04 16.92 -16.31
C ALA A 121 -13.70 16.30 -16.69
N LYS A 122 -13.71 15.02 -17.08
CA LYS A 122 -12.49 14.27 -17.42
C LYS A 122 -11.68 15.06 -18.45
N ALA A 123 -10.48 15.50 -18.07
CA ALA A 123 -9.55 16.08 -19.03
C ALA A 123 -9.25 15.01 -20.09
N LYS A 124 -9.09 15.42 -21.37
CA LYS A 124 -8.71 14.50 -22.45
C LYS A 124 -7.49 13.72 -21.99
N ALA A 125 -7.55 12.38 -22.14
CA ALA A 125 -6.45 11.51 -21.75
C ALA A 125 -5.19 12.01 -22.46
N VAL A 126 -4.24 12.52 -21.68
CA VAL A 126 -2.87 12.67 -22.15
C VAL A 126 -2.36 11.24 -22.24
N ASP A 127 -2.05 10.81 -23.44
CA ASP A 127 -1.39 9.53 -23.65
C ASP A 127 -0.02 9.60 -22.99
N LEU A 128 0.06 9.19 -21.71
CA LEU A 128 1.31 8.82 -21.08
C LEU A 128 1.66 7.39 -21.55
N SER A 129 1.84 7.24 -22.86
CA SER A 129 2.75 6.24 -23.36
C SER A 129 4.11 6.68 -22.88
N LEU A 130 4.52 6.14 -21.72
CA LEU A 130 5.91 6.18 -21.28
C LEU A 130 6.73 5.73 -22.49
N GLU A 131 7.47 6.68 -23.07
CA GLU A 131 8.40 6.44 -24.17
C GLU A 131 9.27 5.24 -23.80
N ASP A 132 9.68 4.49 -24.82
CA ASP A 132 10.49 3.28 -24.74
C ASP A 132 11.85 3.51 -24.06
N GLU A 133 11.85 3.80 -22.76
CA GLU A 133 12.95 3.44 -21.89
C GLU A 133 12.97 1.92 -21.89
N GLU A 134 13.91 1.42 -22.69
CA GLU A 134 14.51 0.10 -22.57
C GLU A 134 14.44 -0.31 -21.10
N VAL A 135 13.87 -1.49 -20.84
CA VAL A 135 13.82 -2.04 -19.49
C VAL A 135 15.25 -2.37 -19.13
N GLU A 136 16.05 -1.36 -18.77
CA GLU A 136 17.30 -1.56 -18.08
C GLU A 136 16.93 -2.45 -16.90
N ALA A 137 17.59 -3.61 -16.85
CA ALA A 137 17.59 -4.44 -15.69
C ALA A 137 17.75 -3.50 -14.50
N TYR A 138 16.78 -3.50 -13.60
CA TYR A 138 16.87 -2.70 -12.40
C TYR A 138 18.06 -3.24 -11.60
N GLU A 139 19.24 -2.70 -11.87
CA GLU A 139 20.42 -2.78 -11.02
C GLU A 139 20.22 -1.80 -9.87
N GLY A 140 19.07 -1.88 -9.20
CA GLY A 140 18.94 -1.21 -7.93
C GLY A 140 19.94 -1.85 -6.99
N GLU A 141 21.10 -1.20 -6.80
CA GLU A 141 21.77 -1.27 -5.53
C GLU A 141 20.71 -1.04 -4.45
N ASN A 142 20.64 -1.95 -3.50
CA ASN A 142 19.76 -1.86 -2.36
C ASN A 142 20.02 -0.55 -1.60
N VAL A 143 19.33 0.52 -1.96
CA VAL A 143 19.23 1.73 -1.14
C VAL A 143 18.26 1.37 -0.01
N ALA A 144 18.65 1.01 1.21
CA ALA A 144 19.91 1.22 1.90
C ALA A 144 20.25 0.01 2.80
N GLN A 145 21.43 -0.60 2.60
CA GLN A 145 22.20 -1.17 3.72
C GLN A 145 22.96 -0.08 4.51
N GLY A 146 22.68 1.20 4.23
CA GLY A 146 23.21 2.37 4.91
C GLY A 146 22.38 2.86 6.10
N ILE A 147 21.43 2.06 6.61
CA ILE A 147 21.09 2.20 8.03
C ILE A 147 22.28 1.57 8.76
N LEU A 148 23.26 2.40 9.09
CA LEU A 148 24.17 2.13 10.19
C LEU A 148 23.26 2.05 11.41
N TYR A 149 22.78 0.84 11.72
CA TYR A 149 22.31 0.57 13.06
C TYR A 149 23.54 0.91 13.92
N ASP A 150 23.42 1.93 14.77
CA ASP A 150 24.11 1.90 16.05
C ASP A 150 23.60 0.61 16.70
N ASP A 151 24.28 -0.50 16.39
CA ASP A 151 24.09 -1.78 17.02
C ASP A 151 24.51 -1.53 18.47
N PRO A 152 23.58 -1.48 19.44
CA PRO A 152 24.00 -1.42 20.82
C PRO A 152 24.74 -2.74 21.04
N GLU A 153 26.06 -2.67 21.20
CA GLU A 153 26.95 -3.82 21.42
C GLU A 153 26.22 -4.86 22.27
N VAL A 154 25.69 -5.90 21.62
CA VAL A 154 25.04 -6.97 22.36
C VAL A 154 26.19 -7.71 23.02
N PRO A 155 26.29 -7.72 24.36
CA PRO A 155 27.42 -8.32 25.04
C PRO A 155 27.58 -9.77 24.56
N GLU A 156 28.76 -10.10 24.03
CA GLU A 156 29.10 -11.46 23.62
C GLU A 156 28.88 -12.39 24.80
N GLY A 157 27.85 -13.23 24.70
CA GLY A 157 27.37 -14.08 25.79
C GLY A 157 25.84 -14.13 25.94
N ALA A 158 25.10 -13.23 25.28
CA ALA A 158 23.63 -13.23 25.34
C ALA A 158 22.95 -14.32 24.49
N ARG A 159 23.71 -15.09 23.69
CA ARG A 159 23.19 -16.25 22.95
C ARG A 159 23.32 -17.48 23.84
N LEU A 160 22.19 -18.05 24.26
CA LEU A 160 22.14 -19.36 24.92
C LEU A 160 22.87 -20.38 24.04
N SER A 161 23.71 -21.21 24.67
CA SER A 161 24.46 -22.22 23.92
C SER A 161 23.47 -23.24 23.32
N PRO A 162 23.83 -23.93 22.22
CA PRO A 162 23.02 -25.01 21.68
C PRO A 162 22.62 -26.05 22.74
N GLU A 163 23.51 -26.34 23.69
CA GLU A 163 23.26 -27.28 24.79
C GLU A 163 22.20 -26.76 25.78
N ASP A 164 22.13 -25.45 26.01
CA ASP A 164 21.13 -24.83 26.87
C ASP A 164 19.74 -24.82 26.22
N LEU A 165 19.69 -24.70 24.88
CA LEU A 165 18.46 -24.77 24.11
C LEU A 165 17.87 -26.19 24.10
N ASP A 166 18.72 -27.20 23.89
CA ASP A 166 18.31 -28.61 23.91
C ASP A 166 17.75 -29.02 25.29
N LYS A 167 18.40 -28.55 26.36
CA LYS A 167 17.95 -28.83 27.74
C LYS A 167 16.62 -28.15 28.06
N ALA A 168 16.41 -26.93 27.57
CA ALA A 168 15.14 -26.22 27.72
C ALA A 168 14.00 -26.91 26.95
N GLU A 169 14.29 -27.47 25.77
CA GLU A 169 13.32 -28.23 24.98
C GLU A 169 12.93 -29.56 25.66
N GLU A 170 13.91 -30.29 26.21
CA GLU A 170 13.65 -31.55 26.91
C GLU A 170 12.79 -31.36 28.17
N GLU A 171 12.98 -30.26 28.90
CA GLU A 171 12.15 -29.90 30.05
C GLU A 171 10.72 -29.51 29.65
N GLU A 172 10.53 -28.85 28.51
CA GLU A 172 9.19 -28.50 27.97
C GLU A 172 8.43 -29.78 27.57
N LEU A 173 9.13 -30.74 26.95
CA LEU A 173 8.58 -32.07 26.63
C LEU A 173 8.19 -32.87 27.89
N LYS A 174 8.99 -32.83 28.95
CA LYS A 174 8.65 -33.47 30.25
C LYS A 174 7.46 -32.79 30.94
N LYS A 175 7.35 -31.46 30.86
CA LYS A 175 6.16 -30.73 31.37
C LYS A 175 4.90 -31.04 30.58
N ARG A 176 4.99 -31.21 29.26
CA ARG A 176 3.86 -31.57 28.39
C ARG A 176 3.39 -33.00 28.64
N THR A 177 4.30 -33.95 28.75
CA THR A 177 3.97 -35.37 29.01
C THR A 177 3.39 -35.58 30.40
N SER A 178 3.91 -34.90 31.42
CA SER A 178 3.35 -34.94 32.79
C SER A 178 1.97 -34.27 32.89
N ARG A 179 1.72 -33.16 32.19
CA ARG A 179 0.37 -32.56 32.07
C ARG A 179 -0.62 -33.47 31.35
N LYS A 180 -0.17 -34.25 30.36
CA LYS A 180 -1.01 -35.20 29.62
C LYS A 180 -1.38 -36.41 30.47
N LYS A 181 -0.47 -36.88 31.33
CA LYS A 181 -0.69 -37.99 32.26
C LYS A 181 -1.58 -37.63 33.47
N LYS A 182 -1.68 -36.34 33.81
CA LYS A 182 -2.52 -35.81 34.90
C LYS A 182 -3.97 -35.48 34.47
N ARG A 183 -4.27 -35.59 33.16
CA ARG A 183 -5.60 -35.36 32.56
C ARG A 183 -6.27 -36.64 32.05
N SER A 184 -5.65 -37.79 32.29
CA SER A 184 -6.21 -39.14 32.13
C SER A 184 -6.52 -39.72 33.51
#